data_AF-A0AAW1QC29-F1
#
_entry.id   AF-A0AAW1QC29-F1
#
_cell.length_a   1.000
_cell.length_b   1.000
_cell.length_c   1.000
_cell.angle_alpha   90.00
_cell.angle_beta   90.00
_cell.angle_gamma   90.00
#
_symmetry.space_group_name_H-M   'P 1'
#
loop_
_entity.id
_entity.type
_entity.pdbx_description
1 polymer ?
#
loop_
_entity_poly.entity_id
_entity_poly.type
_entity_poly.pdbx_seq_one_letter_code
_entity_poly.pdbx_strand_id
1 'polypeptide(L)'
;MDRKDFLQACTCDTLADILCARGPFGQLQDLLAAARDIWWQQVPVTGWLQAFTAHPRLGRVEASQTTSPEFLQLSKAEQSGVAEAPSSILQALTACQQQYEAKFGHVFLLCASGRSAEDMLISVKGRYGNAPGKELLIAAGEQMKITELRLKQLWEGKQPAAARRTGRVLAHMQGSQEVEHAGDGRSPITSHVLDIARGCPAQGVQILLEREADGSQACAWSQLGCGFTNQDGRVPYLLPASHRLQPGCYRVTFSMEEYMRRCRDQHPDFFQTPCFYPQAEVRFTVAEHQTAQHFHIPLTWSPYGYTTYRGS
;
A
#
# COMPACT_ATOMS: atom_id res chain seq x y z
N MET A 1 -20.10 9.44 -5.49
CA MET A 1 -20.16 8.83 -4.16
C MET A 1 -20.43 9.91 -3.14
N ASP A 2 -21.10 9.57 -2.05
CA ASP A 2 -21.44 10.47 -0.95
C ASP A 2 -20.74 10.02 0.35
N ARG A 3 -21.01 10.76 1.44
CA ARG A 3 -20.39 10.52 2.75
C ARG A 3 -20.67 9.12 3.28
N LYS A 4 -21.88 8.61 3.04
CA LYS A 4 -22.29 7.28 3.49
C LYS A 4 -21.45 6.21 2.79
N ASP A 5 -21.21 6.37 1.49
CA ASP A 5 -20.34 5.46 0.74
C ASP A 5 -18.92 5.46 1.30
N PHE A 6 -18.36 6.64 1.58
CA PHE A 6 -16.99 6.74 2.10
C PHE A 6 -16.87 6.13 3.49
N LEU A 7 -17.86 6.33 4.36
CA LEU A 7 -17.92 5.68 5.68
C LEU A 7 -18.09 4.16 5.59
N GLN A 8 -18.75 3.66 4.56
CA GLN A 8 -18.82 2.22 4.30
C GLN A 8 -17.45 1.64 3.91
N ALA A 9 -16.62 2.41 3.19
CA ALA A 9 -15.27 2.00 2.84
C ALA A 9 -14.27 2.11 4.00
N CYS A 10 -14.41 3.14 4.83
CA CYS A 10 -13.56 3.39 5.98
C CYS A 10 -14.34 4.18 7.04
N THR A 11 -14.47 3.66 8.25
CA THR A 11 -15.15 4.33 9.38
C THR A 11 -14.27 5.43 10.00
N CYS A 12 -13.75 6.31 9.16
CA CYS A 12 -12.98 7.48 9.54
C CYS A 12 -13.75 8.72 9.09
N ASP A 13 -14.28 9.49 10.04
CA ASP A 13 -15.08 10.69 9.73
C ASP A 13 -14.25 11.71 8.96
N THR A 14 -13.01 11.97 9.39
CA THR A 14 -12.11 12.92 8.74
C THR A 14 -11.87 12.56 7.27
N LEU A 15 -11.60 11.29 6.96
CA LEU A 15 -11.41 10.85 5.57
C LEU A 15 -12.68 11.04 4.75
N ALA A 16 -13.83 10.62 5.29
CA ALA A 16 -15.12 10.73 4.60
C ALA A 16 -15.52 12.18 4.33
N ASP A 17 -15.34 13.07 5.31
CA ASP A 17 -15.68 14.49 5.22
C ASP A 17 -14.82 15.20 4.15
N ILE A 18 -13.50 14.96 4.16
CA ILE A 18 -12.59 15.59 3.20
C ILE A 18 -12.83 15.02 1.78
N LEU A 19 -13.07 13.72 1.64
CA LEU A 19 -13.42 13.13 0.34
C LEU A 19 -14.73 13.70 -0.21
N CYS A 20 -15.73 13.92 0.63
CA CYS A 20 -16.97 14.60 0.24
C CYS A 20 -16.73 16.02 -0.24
N ALA A 21 -15.89 16.77 0.48
CA ALA A 21 -15.56 18.15 0.10
C ALA A 21 -14.72 18.24 -1.19
N ARG A 22 -13.87 17.24 -1.49
CA ARG A 22 -13.08 17.18 -2.73
C ARG A 22 -13.84 16.65 -3.93
N GLY A 23 -14.94 15.95 -3.71
CA GLY A 23 -15.78 15.44 -4.79
C GLY A 23 -16.55 16.54 -5.54
N PRO A 24 -17.24 16.19 -6.65
CA PRO A 24 -17.34 14.85 -7.22
C PRO A 24 -16.10 14.43 -8.00
N PHE A 25 -15.79 13.13 -8.00
CA PHE A 25 -14.69 12.55 -8.78
C PHE A 25 -15.20 12.07 -10.13
N GLY A 26 -14.45 12.36 -11.20
CA GLY A 26 -14.78 11.91 -12.56
C GLY A 26 -14.28 10.50 -12.86
N GLN A 27 -13.14 10.11 -12.29
CA GLN A 27 -12.55 8.78 -12.47
C GLN A 27 -12.25 8.10 -11.13
N LEU A 28 -12.27 6.76 -11.14
CA LEU A 28 -11.92 5.95 -9.97
C LEU A 28 -10.48 6.20 -9.50
N GLN A 29 -9.56 6.44 -10.44
CA GLN A 29 -8.15 6.69 -10.13
C GLN A 29 -8.00 8.00 -9.34
N ASP A 30 -8.73 9.05 -9.70
CA ASP A 30 -8.74 10.33 -8.98
C ASP A 30 -9.25 10.16 -7.55
N LEU A 31 -10.33 9.40 -7.36
CA LEU A 31 -10.86 9.08 -6.03
C LEU A 31 -9.83 8.34 -5.18
N LEU A 32 -9.18 7.30 -5.73
CA LEU A 32 -8.22 6.50 -4.99
C LEU A 32 -6.96 7.32 -4.65
N ALA A 33 -6.48 8.15 -5.57
CA ALA A 33 -5.37 9.06 -5.33
C ALA A 33 -5.70 10.07 -4.23
N ALA A 34 -6.88 10.70 -4.29
CA ALA A 34 -7.34 11.63 -3.27
C ALA A 34 -7.48 10.95 -1.90
N ALA A 35 -8.05 9.74 -1.84
CA ALA A 35 -8.19 9.00 -0.58
C ALA A 35 -6.83 8.70 0.05
N ARG A 36 -5.84 8.30 -0.76
CA ARG A 36 -4.48 7.99 -0.29
C ARG A 36 -3.75 9.24 0.23
N ASP A 37 -3.86 10.35 -0.50
CA ASP A 37 -3.30 11.65 -0.08
C ASP A 37 -3.90 12.11 1.25
N ILE A 38 -5.22 12.13 1.37
CA ILE A 38 -5.92 12.53 2.59
C ILE A 38 -5.52 11.62 3.76
N TRP A 39 -5.52 10.31 3.57
CA TRP A 39 -5.22 9.33 4.62
C TRP A 39 -3.84 9.54 5.26
N TRP A 40 -2.83 9.86 4.47
CA TRP A 40 -1.46 10.02 4.95
C TRP A 40 -1.11 11.43 5.39
N GLN A 41 -1.70 12.45 4.78
CA GLN A 41 -1.31 13.84 5.00
C GLN A 41 -2.27 14.61 5.94
N GLN A 42 -3.53 14.18 6.04
CA GLN A 42 -4.58 14.97 6.69
C GLN A 42 -5.37 14.21 7.76
N VAL A 43 -5.39 12.88 7.73
CA VAL A 43 -6.05 12.10 8.79
C VAL A 43 -5.11 11.99 9.99
N PRO A 44 -5.51 12.51 11.18
CA PRO A 44 -4.70 12.37 12.38
C PRO A 44 -4.73 10.92 12.88
N VAL A 45 -3.79 10.56 13.76
CA VAL A 45 -3.73 9.22 14.40
C VAL A 45 -5.05 8.82 15.04
N THR A 46 -5.80 9.76 15.61
CA THR A 46 -7.15 9.51 16.16
C THR A 46 -8.15 9.03 15.10
N GLY A 47 -8.06 9.55 13.87
CA GLY A 47 -8.86 9.08 12.74
C GLY A 47 -8.44 7.69 12.26
N TRP A 48 -7.15 7.34 12.35
CA TRP A 48 -6.70 5.97 12.09
C TRP A 48 -7.28 5.00 13.12
N LEU A 49 -7.17 5.31 14.41
CA LEU A 49 -7.71 4.48 15.49
C LEU A 49 -9.23 4.34 15.43
N GLN A 50 -9.94 5.40 15.01
CA GLN A 50 -11.37 5.35 14.72
C GLN A 50 -11.67 4.31 13.63
N ALA A 51 -10.92 4.33 12.53
CA ALA A 51 -11.07 3.36 11.46
C ALA A 51 -10.84 1.92 11.95
N PHE A 52 -9.83 1.71 12.79
CA PHE A 52 -9.46 0.38 13.28
C PHE A 52 -10.56 -0.22 14.16
N THR A 53 -11.19 0.60 14.99
CA THR A 53 -12.18 0.16 16.00
C THR A 53 -13.40 -0.53 15.39
N ALA A 54 -13.77 -0.22 14.15
CA ALA A 54 -14.92 -0.83 13.49
C ALA A 54 -14.62 -2.19 12.83
N HIS A 55 -13.35 -2.61 12.76
CA HIS A 55 -12.99 -3.86 12.11
C HIS A 55 -13.25 -5.08 12.99
N PRO A 56 -13.88 -6.13 12.45
CA PRO A 56 -13.97 -7.39 13.13
C PRO A 56 -12.60 -8.09 13.12
N ARG A 57 -12.32 -8.85 14.18
CA ARG A 57 -11.10 -9.65 14.30
C ARG A 57 -11.03 -10.70 13.19
N LEU A 58 -9.83 -11.01 12.70
CA LEU A 58 -9.64 -12.03 11.67
C LEU A 58 -10.15 -13.39 12.18
N GLY A 59 -11.01 -14.04 11.40
CA GLY A 59 -11.61 -15.32 11.76
C GLY A 59 -12.86 -15.23 12.63
N ARG A 60 -13.33 -14.01 12.97
CA ARG A 60 -14.61 -13.79 13.63
C ARG A 60 -15.42 -12.75 12.89
N VAL A 61 -16.65 -13.09 12.52
CA VAL A 61 -17.59 -12.13 11.94
C VAL A 61 -18.59 -11.72 13.04
N GLU A 62 -18.09 -11.05 14.06
CA GLU A 62 -18.93 -10.51 15.13
C GLU A 62 -19.22 -9.03 14.86
N ALA A 63 -20.47 -8.62 15.04
CA ALA A 63 -20.88 -7.23 14.92
C ALA A 63 -20.39 -6.44 16.14
N SER A 64 -19.72 -5.30 15.92
CA SER A 64 -19.56 -4.27 16.94
C SER A 64 -20.72 -3.26 16.84
N GLN A 65 -21.05 -2.58 17.94
CA GLN A 65 -22.14 -1.58 17.99
C GLN A 65 -21.98 -0.45 16.96
N THR A 66 -20.75 -0.21 16.49
CA THR A 66 -20.39 0.85 15.54
C THR A 66 -20.30 0.38 14.08
N THR A 67 -20.50 -0.91 13.79
CA THR A 67 -20.27 -1.47 12.46
C THR A 67 -21.57 -1.60 11.68
N SER A 68 -21.65 -0.97 10.50
CA SER A 68 -22.85 -1.09 9.65
C SER A 68 -22.98 -2.51 9.06
N PRO A 69 -24.20 -3.00 8.76
CA PRO A 69 -24.40 -4.29 8.11
C PRO A 69 -23.64 -4.42 6.79
N GLU A 70 -23.57 -3.34 6.00
CA GLU A 70 -22.86 -3.35 4.73
C GLU A 70 -21.33 -3.44 4.92
N PHE A 71 -20.78 -2.79 5.95
CA PHE A 71 -19.38 -2.92 6.31
C PHE A 71 -19.04 -4.36 6.75
N LEU A 72 -19.90 -4.98 7.56
CA LEU A 72 -19.72 -6.38 7.99
C LEU A 72 -19.75 -7.34 6.80
N GLN A 73 -20.63 -7.12 5.83
CA GLN A 73 -20.71 -7.94 4.62
C GLN A 73 -19.42 -7.87 3.79
N LEU A 74 -18.85 -6.66 3.62
CA LEU A 74 -17.57 -6.46 2.95
C LEU A 74 -16.44 -7.17 3.70
N SER A 75 -16.38 -7.01 5.03
CA SER A 75 -15.36 -7.68 5.85
C SER A 75 -15.46 -9.20 5.79
N LYS A 76 -16.67 -9.77 5.73
CA LYS A 76 -16.88 -11.21 5.58
C LYS A 76 -16.34 -11.72 4.24
N ALA A 77 -16.55 -10.96 3.16
CA ALA A 77 -16.01 -11.31 1.85
C ALA A 77 -14.48 -11.20 1.81
N GLU A 78 -13.90 -10.20 2.47
CA GLU A 78 -12.44 -9.99 2.56
C GLU A 78 -11.71 -11.11 3.29
N GLN A 79 -12.33 -11.69 4.32
CA GLN A 79 -11.72 -12.74 5.14
C GLN A 79 -12.13 -14.15 4.71
N SER A 80 -12.58 -14.36 3.47
CA SER A 80 -13.04 -15.66 2.99
C SER A 80 -12.04 -16.80 3.16
N GLY A 81 -10.73 -16.50 3.13
CA GLY A 81 -9.65 -17.47 3.36
C GLY A 81 -9.58 -18.06 4.78
N VAL A 82 -10.39 -17.58 5.73
CA VAL A 82 -10.51 -18.18 7.07
C VAL A 82 -11.63 -19.21 7.18
N ALA A 83 -12.52 -19.30 6.18
CA ALA A 83 -13.74 -20.12 6.27
C ALA A 83 -13.47 -21.64 6.34
N GLU A 84 -12.39 -22.11 5.70
CA GLU A 84 -12.04 -23.53 5.60
C GLU A 84 -10.77 -23.89 6.40
N ALA A 85 -10.25 -22.95 7.20
CA ALA A 85 -8.99 -23.15 7.91
C ALA A 85 -9.13 -24.16 9.07
N PRO A 86 -8.09 -24.95 9.38
CA PRO A 86 -8.09 -25.86 10.51
C PRO A 86 -8.38 -25.15 11.84
N SER A 87 -9.12 -25.80 12.74
CA SER A 87 -9.48 -25.23 14.04
C SER A 87 -8.27 -24.82 14.88
N SER A 88 -7.15 -25.55 14.75
CA SER A 88 -5.88 -25.23 15.40
C SER A 88 -5.27 -23.91 14.90
N ILE A 89 -5.37 -23.62 13.60
CA ILE A 89 -4.90 -22.37 13.00
C ILE A 89 -5.78 -21.21 13.45
N LEU A 90 -7.10 -21.39 13.47
CA LEU A 90 -8.05 -20.36 13.94
C LEU A 90 -7.86 -20.05 15.44
N GLN A 91 -7.60 -21.07 16.26
CA GLN A 91 -7.28 -20.89 17.69
C GLN A 91 -5.96 -20.14 17.87
N ALA A 92 -4.91 -20.51 17.13
CA ALA A 92 -3.62 -19.82 17.19
C ALA A 92 -3.74 -18.36 16.70
N LEU A 93 -4.50 -18.11 15.64
CA LEU A 93 -4.76 -16.76 15.11
C LEU A 93 -5.53 -15.92 16.13
N THR A 94 -6.52 -16.50 16.79
CA THR A 94 -7.25 -15.84 17.88
C THR A 94 -6.32 -15.46 19.03
N ALA A 95 -5.49 -16.40 19.51
CA ALA A 95 -4.57 -16.16 20.61
C ALA A 95 -3.52 -15.08 20.26
N CYS A 96 -2.95 -15.13 19.05
CA CYS A 96 -2.00 -14.11 18.59
C CYS A 96 -2.63 -12.73 18.47
N GLN A 97 -3.87 -12.62 17.98
CA GLN A 97 -4.58 -11.33 17.91
C GLN A 97 -4.86 -10.76 19.30
N GLN A 98 -5.23 -11.59 20.27
CA GLN A 98 -5.42 -11.14 21.67
C GLN A 98 -4.13 -10.58 22.27
N GLN A 99 -3.00 -11.27 22.06
CA GLN A 99 -1.69 -10.77 22.51
C GLN A 99 -1.29 -9.48 21.79
N TYR A 100 -1.53 -9.41 20.49
CA TYR A 100 -1.29 -8.22 19.69
C TYR A 100 -2.09 -7.02 20.23
N GLU A 101 -3.39 -7.19 20.45
CA GLU A 101 -4.27 -6.13 20.98
C GLU A 101 -3.82 -5.68 22.37
N ALA A 102 -3.47 -6.61 23.25
CA ALA A 102 -2.97 -6.28 24.59
C ALA A 102 -1.68 -5.46 24.55
N LYS A 103 -0.81 -5.71 23.55
CA LYS A 103 0.46 -4.99 23.39
C LYS A 103 0.30 -3.63 22.71
N PHE A 104 -0.47 -3.56 21.63
CA PHE A 104 -0.53 -2.39 20.74
C PHE A 104 -1.75 -1.50 20.97
N GLY A 105 -2.74 -1.96 21.72
CA GLY A 105 -3.92 -1.17 22.08
C GLY A 105 -4.95 -1.00 20.96
N HIS A 106 -4.80 -1.73 19.85
CA HIS A 106 -5.76 -1.75 18.74
C HIS A 106 -5.81 -3.13 18.08
N VAL A 107 -6.90 -3.41 17.36
CA VAL A 107 -7.07 -4.65 16.60
C VAL A 107 -5.95 -4.85 15.58
N PHE A 108 -5.60 -6.11 15.31
CA PHE A 108 -4.67 -6.45 14.24
C PHE A 108 -5.32 -6.19 12.88
N LEU A 109 -4.75 -5.27 12.10
CA LEU A 109 -5.21 -5.01 10.74
C LEU A 109 -4.31 -5.63 9.69
N LEU A 110 -4.94 -6.29 8.73
CA LEU A 110 -4.33 -6.88 7.54
C LEU A 110 -5.38 -6.91 6.43
N CYS A 111 -5.00 -6.51 5.22
CA CYS A 111 -5.82 -6.72 4.04
C CYS A 111 -5.90 -8.23 3.74
N ALA A 112 -6.96 -8.86 4.21
CA ALA A 112 -7.17 -10.31 4.18
C ALA A 112 -7.54 -10.87 2.81
N SER A 113 -7.98 -10.01 1.88
CA SER A 113 -8.42 -10.44 0.55
C SER A 113 -7.34 -11.25 -0.17
N GLY A 114 -7.68 -12.49 -0.53
CA GLY A 114 -6.78 -13.42 -1.22
C GLY A 114 -5.74 -14.12 -0.34
N ARG A 115 -5.78 -13.98 0.99
CA ARG A 115 -4.83 -14.62 1.92
C ARG A 115 -5.43 -15.84 2.61
N SER A 116 -4.60 -16.85 2.87
CA SER A 116 -4.95 -18.00 3.72
C SER A 116 -4.93 -17.62 5.20
N ALA A 117 -5.61 -18.38 6.06
CA ALA A 117 -5.53 -18.18 7.51
C ALA A 117 -4.11 -18.38 8.06
N GLU A 118 -3.32 -19.27 7.45
CA GLU A 118 -1.91 -19.51 7.74
C GLU A 118 -1.07 -18.26 7.47
N ASP A 119 -1.27 -17.60 6.32
CA ASP A 119 -0.57 -16.36 5.99
C ASP A 119 -0.92 -15.23 6.97
N MET A 120 -2.19 -15.17 7.41
CA MET A 120 -2.63 -14.21 8.44
C MET A 120 -1.94 -14.50 9.77
N LEU A 121 -1.84 -15.78 10.17
CA LEU A 121 -1.16 -16.22 11.39
C LEU A 121 0.34 -15.89 11.35
N ILE A 122 1.00 -16.13 10.22
CA ILE A 122 2.42 -15.75 10.01
C ILE A 122 2.57 -14.23 10.13
N SER A 123 1.66 -13.47 9.53
CA SER A 123 1.70 -12.01 9.53
C SER A 123 1.56 -11.43 10.94
N VAL A 124 0.62 -11.90 11.76
CA VAL A 124 0.45 -11.41 13.13
C VAL A 124 1.65 -11.78 14.01
N LYS A 125 2.19 -12.99 13.87
CA LYS A 125 3.39 -13.43 14.60
C LYS A 125 4.62 -12.60 14.22
N GLY A 126 4.85 -12.39 12.93
CA GLY A 126 5.98 -11.61 12.42
C GLY A 126 5.93 -10.12 12.83
N ARG A 127 4.72 -9.57 12.99
CA ARG A 127 4.51 -8.18 13.41
C ARG A 127 4.55 -7.98 14.91
N TYR A 128 4.37 -9.04 15.71
CA TYR A 128 4.36 -8.92 17.17
C TYR A 128 5.65 -8.32 17.75
N GLY A 129 6.80 -8.55 17.12
CA GLY A 129 8.09 -7.99 17.55
C GLY A 129 8.28 -6.49 17.28
N ASN A 130 7.37 -5.84 16.53
CA ASN A 130 7.52 -4.43 16.18
C ASN A 130 7.40 -3.50 17.40
N ALA A 131 8.04 -2.33 17.28
CA ALA A 131 7.80 -1.20 18.17
C ALA A 131 6.39 -0.60 17.90
N PRO A 132 5.66 -0.09 18.93
CA PRO A 132 4.29 0.37 18.76
C PRO A 132 4.07 1.41 17.65
N GLY A 133 4.93 2.43 17.54
CA GLY A 133 4.81 3.44 16.49
C GLY A 133 4.99 2.89 15.07
N LYS A 134 5.92 1.93 14.88
CA LYS A 134 6.10 1.23 13.61
C LYS A 134 4.87 0.40 13.26
N GLU A 135 4.32 -0.29 14.25
CA GLU A 135 3.17 -1.16 14.06
C GLU A 135 1.90 -0.37 13.72
N LEU A 136 1.72 0.79 14.36
CA LEU A 136 0.64 1.72 14.04
C LEU A 136 0.67 2.17 12.57
N LEU A 137 1.86 2.51 12.05
CA LEU A 137 2.04 2.87 10.64
C LEU A 137 1.73 1.71 9.68
N ILE A 138 2.15 0.48 10.04
CA ILE A 138 1.84 -0.72 9.26
C ILE A 138 0.32 -0.96 9.25
N ALA A 139 -0.34 -0.87 10.41
CA ALA A 139 -1.79 -1.02 10.52
C ALA A 139 -2.54 0.04 9.70
N ALA A 140 -2.08 1.30 9.71
CA ALA A 140 -2.64 2.35 8.88
C ALA A 140 -2.48 2.07 7.38
N GLY A 141 -1.36 1.48 6.97
CA GLY A 141 -1.14 1.03 5.59
C GLY A 141 -2.07 -0.11 5.18
N GLU A 142 -2.28 -1.09 6.06
CA GLU A 142 -3.21 -2.20 5.82
C GLU A 142 -4.67 -1.72 5.74
N GLN A 143 -5.06 -0.77 6.62
CA GLN A 143 -6.35 -0.09 6.55
C GLN A 143 -6.57 0.55 5.17
N MET A 144 -5.59 1.30 4.66
CA MET A 144 -5.73 1.98 3.36
C MET A 144 -5.91 0.98 2.21
N LYS A 145 -5.23 -0.17 2.23
CA LYS A 145 -5.45 -1.24 1.23
C LYS A 145 -6.91 -1.73 1.25
N ILE A 146 -7.47 -1.95 2.44
CA ILE A 146 -8.88 -2.34 2.60
C ILE A 146 -9.81 -1.24 2.08
N THR A 147 -9.53 0.02 2.43
CA THR A 147 -10.32 1.16 1.97
C THR A 147 -10.30 1.27 0.43
N GLU A 148 -9.15 1.14 -0.22
CA GLU A 148 -9.08 1.17 -1.69
C GLU A 148 -9.89 0.03 -2.33
N LEU A 149 -9.82 -1.20 -1.79
CA LEU A 149 -10.62 -2.32 -2.27
C LEU A 149 -12.12 -2.03 -2.19
N ARG A 150 -12.57 -1.50 -1.04
CA ARG A 150 -13.99 -1.16 -0.82
C ARG A 150 -14.45 -0.01 -1.69
N LEU A 151 -13.64 1.05 -1.86
CA LEU A 151 -13.95 2.17 -2.75
C LEU A 151 -14.11 1.69 -4.21
N LYS A 152 -13.26 0.78 -4.69
CA LYS A 152 -13.39 0.17 -6.03
C LYS A 152 -14.72 -0.56 -6.18
N GLN A 153 -15.06 -1.43 -5.23
CA GLN A 153 -16.32 -2.18 -5.26
C GLN A 153 -17.55 -1.27 -5.23
N LEU A 154 -17.54 -0.24 -4.38
CA LEU A 154 -18.63 0.75 -4.31
C LEU A 154 -18.76 1.55 -5.61
N TRP A 155 -17.63 1.96 -6.20
CA TRP A 155 -17.61 2.69 -7.47
C TRP A 155 -18.23 1.87 -8.60
N GLU A 156 -17.79 0.62 -8.77
CA GLU A 156 -18.34 -0.32 -9.75
C GLU A 156 -19.83 -0.58 -9.50
N GLY A 157 -20.20 -0.74 -8.23
CA GLY A 157 -21.57 -0.89 -7.75
C GLY A 157 -22.49 0.31 -7.98
N LYS A 158 -21.95 1.46 -8.43
CA LYS A 158 -22.71 2.67 -8.79
C LYS A 158 -22.71 3.00 -10.28
N GLN A 159 -21.93 2.31 -11.11
CA GLN A 159 -21.98 2.53 -12.55
C GLN A 159 -23.29 2.03 -13.17
N PRO A 160 -23.78 2.60 -14.28
CA PRO A 160 -24.97 2.11 -14.99
C PRO A 160 -24.81 0.63 -15.39
N ALA A 161 -25.90 -0.15 -15.38
CA ALA A 161 -25.86 -1.58 -15.71
C ALA A 161 -25.25 -1.87 -17.10
N ALA A 162 -25.42 -0.95 -18.06
CA ALA A 162 -24.76 -1.01 -19.37
C ALA A 162 -23.23 -0.91 -19.23
N ALA A 163 -22.71 0.04 -18.45
CA ALA A 163 -21.27 0.17 -18.19
C ALA A 163 -20.70 -1.04 -17.42
N ARG A 164 -21.47 -1.65 -16.50
CA ARG A 164 -21.06 -2.89 -15.80
C ARG A 164 -21.00 -4.11 -16.71
N ARG A 165 -21.96 -4.25 -17.65
CA ARG A 165 -21.96 -5.34 -18.64
C ARG A 165 -20.87 -5.14 -19.67
N THR A 166 -20.67 -3.93 -20.18
CA THR A 166 -19.55 -3.63 -21.09
C THR A 166 -18.21 -3.82 -20.37
N GLY A 167 -18.09 -3.48 -19.08
CA GLY A 167 -16.92 -3.76 -18.27
C GLY A 167 -16.67 -5.26 -18.04
N ARG A 168 -17.72 -6.06 -17.74
CA ARG A 168 -17.61 -7.53 -17.64
C ARG A 168 -17.35 -8.19 -18.99
N VAL A 169 -17.95 -7.71 -20.06
CA VAL A 169 -17.76 -8.23 -21.42
C VAL A 169 -16.39 -7.82 -21.95
N LEU A 170 -15.88 -6.60 -21.69
CA LEU A 170 -14.49 -6.26 -21.95
C LEU A 170 -13.54 -7.12 -21.11
N ALA A 171 -13.83 -7.35 -19.83
CA ALA A 171 -13.02 -8.24 -18.98
C ALA A 171 -13.06 -9.72 -19.46
N HIS A 172 -14.18 -10.19 -20.00
CA HIS A 172 -14.33 -11.53 -20.58
C HIS A 172 -13.77 -11.63 -22.01
N MET A 173 -13.81 -10.57 -22.81
CA MET A 173 -13.19 -10.49 -24.15
C MET A 173 -11.67 -10.32 -24.07
N GLN A 174 -11.17 -9.69 -23.01
CA GLN A 174 -9.74 -9.66 -22.64
C GLN A 174 -9.28 -10.97 -21.97
N GLY A 175 -10.21 -11.87 -21.61
CA GLY A 175 -9.94 -13.17 -20.98
C GLY A 175 -9.82 -14.35 -21.94
N SER A 176 -9.89 -14.11 -23.25
CA SER A 176 -9.89 -15.15 -24.29
C SER A 176 -8.90 -14.82 -25.42
N GLN A 177 -7.64 -14.58 -25.07
CA GLN A 177 -6.53 -14.83 -25.99
C GLN A 177 -5.48 -15.65 -25.24
N GLU A 178 -4.95 -16.62 -25.96
CA GLU A 178 -4.16 -17.73 -25.46
C GLU A 178 -2.91 -17.31 -24.68
N VAL A 179 -2.51 -18.25 -23.84
CA VAL A 179 -1.39 -18.26 -22.91
C VAL A 179 -0.08 -17.86 -23.58
N GLU A 180 0.42 -16.65 -23.32
CA GLU A 180 1.85 -16.38 -23.27
C GLU A 180 2.18 -15.42 -22.10
N HIS A 181 2.97 -15.96 -21.17
CA HIS A 181 3.57 -15.37 -19.97
C HIS A 181 2.69 -14.46 -19.08
N ALA A 182 2.02 -15.11 -18.13
CA ALA A 182 1.62 -14.51 -16.87
C ALA A 182 2.81 -13.79 -16.21
N GLY A 183 2.75 -12.45 -16.19
CA GLY A 183 3.57 -11.66 -15.30
C GLY A 183 3.20 -12.03 -13.87
N ASP A 184 4.17 -12.63 -13.17
CA ASP A 184 4.25 -12.78 -11.72
C ASP A 184 3.55 -11.59 -11.04
N GLY A 185 2.68 -11.81 -10.04
CA GLY A 185 1.77 -10.82 -9.41
C GLY A 185 2.47 -9.66 -8.68
N ARG A 186 3.46 -9.08 -9.34
CA ARG A 186 4.52 -8.21 -8.91
C ARG A 186 4.32 -6.86 -9.58
N SER A 187 4.64 -5.80 -8.84
CA SER A 187 4.58 -4.45 -9.37
C SER A 187 5.47 -4.29 -10.60
N PRO A 188 5.03 -3.61 -11.68
CA PRO A 188 5.85 -3.38 -12.87
C PRO A 188 7.11 -2.55 -12.56
N ILE A 189 7.10 -1.75 -11.50
CA ILE A 189 8.29 -1.07 -10.98
C ILE A 189 8.49 -1.49 -9.52
N THR A 190 9.67 -2.06 -9.22
CA THR A 190 10.06 -2.38 -7.84
C THR A 190 11.37 -1.68 -7.48
N SER A 191 11.58 -1.48 -6.18
CA SER A 191 12.80 -0.86 -5.69
C SER A 191 13.34 -1.57 -4.45
N HIS A 192 14.62 -1.37 -4.19
CA HIS A 192 15.38 -1.92 -3.08
C HIS A 192 16.45 -0.93 -2.67
N VAL A 193 16.70 -0.76 -1.37
CA VAL A 193 17.77 0.10 -0.87
C VAL A 193 18.70 -0.73 0.01
N LEU A 194 19.98 -0.76 -0.37
CA LEU A 194 21.05 -1.42 0.37
C LEU A 194 21.98 -0.37 0.97
N ASP A 195 22.16 -0.38 2.29
CA ASP A 195 23.21 0.40 2.95
C ASP A 195 24.51 -0.41 2.91
N ILE A 196 25.44 0.01 2.06
CA ILE A 196 26.75 -0.64 1.92
C ILE A 196 27.75 -0.19 2.96
N ALA A 197 27.51 0.93 3.65
CA ALA A 197 28.37 1.38 4.75
C ALA A 197 28.18 0.49 5.99
N ARG A 198 26.96 -0.03 6.19
CA ARG A 198 26.64 -1.01 7.24
C ARG A 198 26.56 -2.45 6.75
N GLY A 199 26.52 -2.67 5.45
CA GLY A 199 26.36 -3.99 4.84
C GLY A 199 24.99 -4.62 5.09
N CYS A 200 23.92 -3.81 5.18
CA CYS A 200 22.57 -4.30 5.48
C CYS A 200 21.48 -3.60 4.67
N PRO A 201 20.28 -4.19 4.52
CA PRO A 201 19.17 -3.50 3.86
C PRO A 201 18.74 -2.24 4.62
N ALA A 202 18.46 -1.16 3.87
CA ALA A 202 18.06 0.11 4.46
C ALA A 202 16.55 0.13 4.70
N GLN A 203 16.11 -0.22 5.91
CA GLN A 203 14.70 -0.25 6.29
C GLN A 203 14.10 1.14 6.57
N GLY A 204 12.86 1.36 6.11
CA GLY A 204 12.07 2.55 6.40
C GLY A 204 12.47 3.79 5.59
N VAL A 205 13.14 3.61 4.45
CA VAL A 205 13.40 4.66 3.46
C VAL A 205 12.12 4.90 2.68
N GLN A 206 11.65 6.15 2.62
CA GLN A 206 10.51 6.50 1.78
C GLN A 206 10.94 6.54 0.32
N ILE A 207 10.13 5.92 -0.54
CA ILE A 207 10.30 5.92 -1.99
C ILE A 207 9.06 6.50 -2.63
N LEU A 208 9.25 7.46 -3.52
CA LEU A 208 8.22 8.10 -4.34
C LEU A 208 8.48 7.75 -5.81
N LEU A 209 7.43 7.38 -6.55
CA LEU A 209 7.47 7.14 -7.99
C LEU A 209 6.59 8.17 -8.70
N GLU A 210 7.15 8.83 -9.70
CA GLU A 210 6.49 9.84 -10.51
C GLU A 210 6.73 9.59 -12.01
N ARG A 211 5.86 10.15 -12.86
CA ARG A 211 6.03 10.24 -14.31
C ARG A 211 5.95 11.70 -14.75
N GLU A 212 6.77 12.07 -15.72
CA GLU A 212 6.71 13.38 -16.35
C GLU A 212 5.39 13.55 -17.13
N ALA A 213 4.77 14.72 -17.01
CA ALA A 213 3.52 15.03 -17.70
C ALA A 213 3.73 15.24 -19.20
N ASP A 214 2.77 14.80 -20.02
CA ASP A 214 2.79 15.04 -21.47
C ASP A 214 2.27 16.45 -21.80
N GLY A 215 2.92 17.18 -22.71
CA GLY A 215 2.43 18.47 -23.24
C GLY A 215 3.30 19.70 -22.90
N SER A 216 2.73 20.91 -23.07
CA SER A 216 3.45 22.20 -22.96
C SER A 216 3.97 22.56 -21.55
N GLN A 217 3.73 21.72 -20.56
CA GLN A 217 4.36 21.74 -19.23
C GLN A 217 5.27 20.52 -19.01
N ALA A 218 6.14 20.21 -19.98
CA ALA A 218 7.10 19.09 -19.98
C ALA A 218 8.18 19.14 -18.87
N CYS A 219 7.88 19.72 -17.71
CA CYS A 219 8.69 19.69 -16.49
C CYS A 219 7.83 19.40 -15.23
N ALA A 220 6.52 19.18 -15.37
CA ALA A 220 5.64 18.82 -14.26
C ALA A 220 5.67 17.30 -14.03
N TRP A 221 5.77 16.89 -12.77
CA TRP A 221 5.81 15.48 -12.35
C TRP A 221 4.46 15.08 -11.75
N SER A 222 3.93 13.94 -12.17
CA SER A 222 2.72 13.31 -11.62
C SER A 222 3.11 12.12 -10.76
N GLN A 223 2.75 12.15 -9.48
CA GLN A 223 2.94 11.03 -8.57
C GLN A 223 2.09 9.83 -9.00
N LEU A 224 2.74 8.67 -9.12
CA LEU A 224 2.10 7.40 -9.45
C LEU A 224 1.98 6.48 -8.23
N GLY A 225 2.97 6.49 -7.34
CA GLY A 225 3.03 5.57 -6.20
C GLY A 225 4.04 5.99 -5.14
N CYS A 226 3.88 5.47 -3.93
CA CYS A 226 4.82 5.70 -2.83
C CYS A 226 4.82 4.52 -1.86
N GLY A 227 5.92 4.33 -1.13
CA GLY A 227 6.02 3.31 -0.08
C GLY A 227 7.27 3.46 0.78
N PHE A 228 7.40 2.61 1.79
CA PHE A 228 8.58 2.56 2.66
C PHE A 228 9.26 1.20 2.54
N THR A 229 10.59 1.19 2.51
CA THR A 229 11.34 -0.06 2.44
C THR A 229 11.09 -0.95 3.67
N ASN A 230 10.88 -2.24 3.44
CA ASN A 230 10.66 -3.24 4.48
C ASN A 230 11.97 -3.67 5.17
N GLN A 231 11.96 -4.75 5.97
CA GLN A 231 13.17 -5.28 6.65
C GLN A 231 14.26 -5.74 5.67
N ASP A 232 13.86 -6.17 4.48
CA ASP A 232 14.78 -6.54 3.39
C ASP A 232 15.15 -5.34 2.52
N GLY A 233 14.84 -4.11 2.94
CA GLY A 233 15.14 -2.89 2.20
C GLY A 233 14.29 -2.70 0.94
N ARG A 234 13.22 -3.48 0.75
CA ARG A 234 12.44 -3.51 -0.51
C ARG A 234 11.13 -2.74 -0.41
N VAL A 235 10.71 -2.17 -1.54
CA VAL A 235 9.31 -1.76 -1.77
C VAL A 235 8.77 -2.64 -2.91
N PRO A 236 8.09 -3.76 -2.59
CA PRO A 236 7.65 -4.72 -3.60
C PRO A 236 6.43 -4.23 -4.41
N TYR A 237 5.72 -3.20 -3.92
CA TYR A 237 4.49 -2.70 -4.52
C TYR A 237 4.49 -1.17 -4.59
N LEU A 238 5.02 -0.59 -5.67
CA LEU A 238 4.89 0.85 -5.96
C LEU A 238 3.66 1.13 -6.84
N LEU A 239 3.34 0.19 -7.73
CA LEU A 239 2.19 0.17 -8.62
C LEU A 239 1.44 -1.16 -8.52
N PRO A 240 0.13 -1.20 -8.80
CA PRO A 240 -0.60 -2.47 -8.94
C PRO A 240 0.05 -3.38 -9.99
N ALA A 241 0.04 -4.70 -9.79
CA ALA A 241 0.58 -5.67 -10.76
C ALA A 241 -0.15 -5.61 -12.12
N SER A 242 -1.41 -5.18 -12.14
CA SER A 242 -2.18 -4.96 -13.35
C SER A 242 -1.84 -3.65 -14.07
N HIS A 243 -1.06 -2.76 -13.47
CA HIS A 243 -0.70 -1.49 -14.08
C HIS A 243 0.20 -1.71 -15.29
N ARG A 244 -0.14 -1.09 -16.42
CA ARG A 244 0.68 -1.08 -17.63
C ARG A 244 1.45 0.23 -17.68
N LEU A 245 2.76 0.14 -17.85
CA LEU A 245 3.58 1.34 -17.98
C LEU A 245 3.24 2.02 -19.31
N GLN A 246 3.26 3.34 -19.32
CA GLN A 246 3.23 4.11 -20.55
C GLN A 246 4.65 4.53 -20.95
N PRO A 247 4.93 4.70 -22.25
CA PRO A 247 6.18 5.32 -22.67
C PRO A 247 6.34 6.71 -22.04
N GLY A 248 7.58 7.06 -21.73
CA GLY A 248 7.91 8.38 -21.17
C GLY A 248 8.97 8.34 -20.09
N CYS A 249 9.19 9.49 -19.47
CA CYS A 249 10.17 9.69 -18.40
C CYS A 249 9.54 9.45 -17.02
N TYR A 250 10.22 8.69 -16.19
CA TYR A 250 9.84 8.37 -14.83
C TYR A 250 10.94 8.81 -13.87
N ARG A 251 10.54 9.09 -12.62
CA ARG A 251 11.44 9.41 -11.53
C ARG A 251 11.12 8.57 -10.31
N VAL A 252 12.15 7.96 -9.72
CA VAL A 252 12.09 7.39 -8.38
C VAL A 252 12.91 8.27 -7.45
N THR A 253 12.29 8.75 -6.38
CA THR A 253 12.94 9.59 -5.36
C THR A 253 13.06 8.80 -4.05
N PHE A 254 14.28 8.64 -3.57
CA PHE A 254 14.61 7.99 -2.30
C PHE A 254 14.89 9.05 -1.23
N SER A 255 14.12 9.05 -0.15
CA SER A 255 14.29 10.03 0.95
C SER A 255 15.27 9.48 1.98
N MET A 256 16.53 9.91 1.89
CA MET A 256 17.65 9.37 2.65
C MET A 256 17.93 10.14 3.95
N GLU A 257 17.46 11.38 4.06
CA GLU A 257 17.70 12.24 5.22
C GLU A 257 17.28 11.58 6.54
N GLU A 258 16.04 11.13 6.62
CA GLU A 258 15.49 10.49 7.82
C GLU A 258 16.16 9.13 8.10
N TYR A 259 16.59 8.41 7.06
CA TYR A 259 17.36 7.17 7.24
C TYR A 259 18.75 7.43 7.82
N MET A 260 19.46 8.42 7.28
CA MET A 260 20.78 8.85 7.78
C MET A 260 20.68 9.37 9.22
N ARG A 261 19.62 10.11 9.54
CA ARG A 261 19.35 10.57 10.91
C ARG A 261 19.23 9.40 11.88
N ARG A 262 18.42 8.39 11.54
CA ARG A 262 18.29 7.16 12.35
C ARG A 262 19.60 6.37 12.44
N CYS A 263 20.39 6.33 11.37
CA CYS A 263 21.70 5.67 11.38
C CYS A 263 22.68 6.36 12.34
N ARG A 264 22.70 7.70 12.36
CA ARG A 264 23.47 8.49 13.33
C ARG A 264 23.01 8.28 14.76
N ASP A 265 21.70 8.27 15.02
CA ASP A 265 21.18 8.02 16.36
C ASP A 265 21.61 6.64 16.90
N GLN A 266 21.75 5.64 16.01
CA GLN A 266 22.13 4.27 16.36
C GLN A 266 23.65 4.02 16.38
N HIS A 267 24.41 4.72 15.52
CA HIS A 267 25.83 4.52 15.32
C HIS A 267 26.55 5.89 15.25
N PRO A 268 26.54 6.67 16.35
CA PRO A 268 27.00 8.07 16.35
C PRO A 268 28.50 8.20 16.03
N ASP A 269 29.31 7.20 16.39
CA ASP A 269 30.75 7.19 16.11
C ASP A 269 31.06 6.97 14.62
N PHE A 270 30.14 6.36 13.87
CA PHE A 270 30.32 6.04 12.45
C PHE A 270 29.65 7.07 11.54
N PHE A 271 28.46 7.55 11.88
CA PHE A 271 27.72 8.57 11.11
C PHE A 271 27.75 9.94 11.80
N GLN A 272 28.87 10.64 11.67
CA GLN A 272 29.10 11.91 12.37
C GLN A 272 28.60 13.14 11.60
N THR A 273 28.46 13.04 10.28
CA THR A 273 28.20 14.19 9.39
C THR A 273 26.73 14.33 9.01
N PRO A 274 26.25 15.57 8.73
CA PRO A 274 24.93 15.79 8.15
C PRO A 274 24.71 14.96 6.88
N CYS A 275 23.46 14.67 6.55
CA CYS A 275 23.15 13.89 5.36
C CYS A 275 23.58 14.67 4.10
N PHE A 276 24.61 14.18 3.40
CA PHE A 276 25.14 14.85 2.22
C PHE A 276 24.19 14.75 1.02
N TYR A 277 23.50 13.62 0.89
CA TYR A 277 22.45 13.38 -0.11
C TYR A 277 21.11 13.17 0.60
N PRO A 278 20.37 14.24 0.94
CA PRO A 278 19.09 14.11 1.65
C PRO A 278 18.04 13.36 0.80
N GLN A 279 18.16 13.44 -0.52
CA GLN A 279 17.39 12.67 -1.48
C GLN A 279 18.29 12.16 -2.61
N ALA A 280 17.94 10.99 -3.16
CA ALA A 280 18.49 10.52 -4.44
C ALA A 280 17.35 10.43 -5.45
N GLU A 281 17.46 11.15 -6.56
CA GLU A 281 16.52 11.05 -7.69
C GLU A 281 17.13 10.18 -8.78
N VAL A 282 16.40 9.15 -9.20
CA VAL A 282 16.76 8.31 -10.35
C VAL A 282 15.72 8.51 -11.43
N ARG A 283 16.13 9.13 -12.54
CA ARG A 283 15.28 9.33 -13.72
C ARG A 283 15.58 8.26 -14.76
N PHE A 284 14.54 7.73 -15.39
CA PHE A 284 14.67 6.70 -16.41
C PHE A 284 13.52 6.77 -17.41
N THR A 285 13.77 6.26 -18.61
CA THR A 285 12.79 6.25 -19.70
C THR A 285 12.24 4.85 -19.90
N VAL A 286 10.92 4.75 -20.11
CA VAL A 286 10.26 3.55 -20.60
C VAL A 286 9.95 3.76 -22.08
N ALA A 287 10.41 2.86 -22.95
CA ALA A 287 10.08 2.86 -24.37
C ALA A 287 8.80 2.04 -24.66
N GLU A 288 8.20 2.24 -25.83
CA GLU A 288 6.98 1.54 -26.27
C GLU A 288 7.03 0.02 -26.08
N HIS A 289 8.13 -0.60 -26.52
CA HIS A 289 8.33 -2.05 -26.42
C HIS A 289 8.66 -2.54 -24.99
N GLN A 290 8.79 -1.64 -24.02
CA GLN A 290 9.13 -1.95 -22.63
C GLN A 290 7.94 -1.80 -21.68
N THR A 291 6.77 -1.40 -22.17
CA THR A 291 5.56 -1.12 -21.38
C THR A 291 5.04 -2.33 -20.58
N ALA A 292 5.36 -3.54 -21.04
CA ALA A 292 5.06 -4.81 -20.37
C ALA A 292 6.22 -5.37 -19.54
N GLN A 293 7.40 -4.74 -19.57
CA GLN A 293 8.57 -5.22 -18.83
C GLN A 293 8.51 -4.80 -17.37
N HIS A 294 9.17 -5.59 -16.52
CA HIS A 294 9.45 -5.23 -15.15
C HIS A 294 10.71 -4.35 -15.06
N PHE A 295 10.65 -3.31 -14.23
CA PHE A 295 11.76 -2.39 -13.95
C PHE A 295 12.14 -2.49 -12.48
N HIS A 296 13.30 -3.08 -12.19
CA HIS A 296 13.88 -3.00 -10.87
C HIS A 296 14.85 -1.82 -10.79
N ILE A 297 14.56 -0.83 -9.96
CA ILE A 297 15.38 0.38 -9.78
C ILE A 297 15.91 0.41 -8.33
N PRO A 298 17.02 -0.28 -8.03
CA PRO A 298 17.61 -0.29 -6.69
C PRO A 298 18.51 0.92 -6.44
N LEU A 299 18.72 1.24 -5.15
CA LEU A 299 19.72 2.17 -4.68
C LEU A 299 20.71 1.42 -3.78
N THR A 300 21.98 1.43 -4.14
CA THR A 300 23.06 1.11 -3.20
C THR A 300 23.54 2.43 -2.63
N TRP A 301 23.48 2.57 -1.31
CA TRP A 301 23.69 3.84 -0.64
C TRP A 301 24.82 3.74 0.39
N SER A 302 25.57 4.82 0.47
CA SER A 302 26.48 5.18 1.56
C SER A 302 26.29 6.67 1.89
N PRO A 303 26.76 7.15 3.05
CA PRO A 303 26.62 8.56 3.44
C PRO A 303 27.11 9.58 2.41
N TYR A 304 28.10 9.23 1.60
CA TYR A 304 28.80 10.13 0.68
C TYR A 304 28.71 9.69 -0.78
N GLY A 305 27.83 8.76 -1.10
CA GLY A 305 27.67 8.31 -2.47
C GLY A 305 26.62 7.23 -2.58
N TYR A 306 26.00 7.16 -3.75
CA TYR A 306 25.07 6.10 -4.08
C TYR A 306 25.28 5.67 -5.53
N THR A 307 24.92 4.43 -5.83
CA THR A 307 24.85 3.94 -7.21
C THR A 307 23.52 3.25 -7.47
N THR A 308 23.07 3.31 -8.71
CA THR A 308 21.84 2.69 -9.20
C THR A 308 22.13 1.99 -10.52
N TYR A 309 21.27 1.06 -10.91
CA TYR A 309 21.32 0.38 -12.19
C TYR A 309 19.91 -0.08 -12.59
N ARG A 310 19.73 -0.59 -13.80
CA ARG A 310 18.49 -1.25 -14.21
C ARG A 310 18.61 -2.75 -13.92
N GLY A 311 17.87 -3.26 -12.94
CA GLY A 311 17.77 -4.69 -12.68
C GLY A 311 16.64 -5.35 -13.48
N SER A 312 16.68 -6.68 -13.57
CA SER A 312 15.64 -7.54 -14.17
C SER A 312 14.59 -7.98 -13.16
#